data_AF-A0A7L9FJV8-F1
#
_entry.id   AF-A0A7L9FJV8-F1
#
_cell.length_a   1.000
_cell.length_b   1.000
_cell.length_c   1.000
_cell.angle_alpha   90.00
_cell.angle_beta   90.00
_cell.angle_gamma   90.00
#
_symmetry.space_group_name_H-M   'P 1'
#
loop_
_entity.id
_entity.type
_entity.pdbx_description
1 polymer ?
#
loop_
_entity_poly.entity_id
_entity_poly.type
_entity_poly.pdbx_seq_one_letter_code
_entity_poly.pdbx_strand_id
1 'polypeptide(L)'
;MELVGVLKSWFRVRGRSFEHFSFSVRRLTGVVMALYLLLHLIDISTLVLGKEAYDALLGLFGGRLGLVADSLLWSALVLHGTLGVYSAIVELGYMLEHRRLLLILAWALAVVLIAVGVWVIACALA
;
A
#
# COMPACT_ATOMS: atom_id res chain seq x y z
N MET A 1 27.08 5.00 7.81
CA MET A 1 26.85 3.89 8.77
C MET A 1 25.52 4.01 9.51
N GLU A 2 24.84 5.17 9.51
CA GLU A 2 23.56 5.37 10.21
C GLU A 2 22.31 4.83 9.49
N LEU A 3 22.22 4.93 8.15
CA LEU A 3 21.05 4.48 7.37
C LEU A 3 20.72 2.99 7.57
N VAL A 4 21.75 2.14 7.57
CA VAL A 4 21.59 0.69 7.78
C VAL A 4 21.06 0.40 9.19
N GLY A 5 21.43 1.21 10.19
CA GLY A 5 20.91 1.12 11.55
C GLY A 5 19.43 1.47 11.64
N VAL A 6 19.01 2.52 10.92
CA VAL A 6 17.60 2.97 10.84
C VAL A 6 16.73 1.95 10.12
N LEU A 7 17.17 1.44 8.96
CA LEU A 7 16.42 0.40 8.25
C LEU A 7 16.30 -0.87 9.10
N LYS A 8 17.39 -1.28 9.76
CA LYS A 8 17.35 -2.42 10.69
C LYS A 8 16.42 -2.17 11.88
N SER A 9 16.18 -0.93 12.32
CA SER A 9 15.26 -0.65 13.42
C SER A 9 13.80 -0.82 13.02
N TRP A 10 13.45 -0.53 11.76
CA TRP A 10 12.09 -0.76 11.23
C TRP A 10 11.72 -2.24 11.21
N PHE A 11 12.71 -3.11 11.05
CA PHE A 11 12.53 -4.56 11.03
C PHE A 11 13.03 -5.23 12.32
N ARG A 12 13.36 -4.47 13.37
CA ARG A 12 13.88 -5.04 14.63
C ARG A 12 12.75 -5.66 15.44
N VAL A 13 12.58 -6.97 15.32
CA VAL A 13 11.56 -7.77 16.00
C VAL A 13 12.00 -8.12 17.44
N ARG A 14 12.09 -7.17 18.37
CA ARG A 14 12.37 -7.48 19.79
C ARG A 14 11.18 -7.09 20.67
N GLY A 15 10.40 -8.08 21.14
CA GLY A 15 9.29 -7.90 22.10
C GLY A 15 7.88 -7.70 21.51
N ARG A 16 7.52 -8.44 20.45
CA ARG A 16 6.30 -8.33 19.61
C ARG A 16 5.06 -7.69 20.26
N SER A 17 4.71 -6.49 19.83
CA SER A 17 3.31 -6.02 19.80
C SER A 17 2.81 -6.02 18.35
N PHE A 18 1.54 -6.34 18.16
CA PHE A 18 0.85 -6.26 16.86
C PHE A 18 0.96 -4.85 16.24
N GLU A 19 1.10 -3.83 17.09
CA GLU A 19 1.31 -2.43 16.70
C GLU A 19 2.64 -2.22 15.96
N HIS A 20 3.75 -2.82 16.43
CA HIS A 20 5.04 -2.69 15.75
C HIS A 20 5.04 -3.28 14.35
N PHE A 21 4.41 -4.46 14.17
CA PHE A 21 4.26 -5.05 12.84
C PHE A 21 3.46 -4.13 11.90
N SER A 22 2.34 -3.61 12.40
CA SER A 22 1.47 -2.69 11.66
C SER A 22 2.18 -1.40 11.27
N PHE A 23 3.03 -0.88 12.15
CA PHE A 23 3.89 0.27 11.87
C PHE A 23 4.86 0.00 10.71
N SER A 24 5.56 -1.15 10.74
CA SER A 24 6.52 -1.51 9.68
C SER A 24 5.82 -1.71 8.33
N VAL A 25 4.66 -2.39 8.33
CA VAL A 25 3.83 -2.57 7.13
C VAL A 25 3.43 -1.23 6.54
N ARG A 26 2.84 -0.33 7.34
CA ARG A 26 2.39 1.00 6.88
C ARG A 26 3.51 1.82 6.24
N ARG A 27 4.72 1.75 6.81
CA ARG A 27 5.89 2.47 6.27
C ARG A 27 6.38 1.87 4.98
N LEU A 28 6.51 0.54 4.92
CA LEU A 28 6.93 -0.15 3.70
C LEU A 28 5.95 0.14 2.56
N THR A 29 4.65 0.02 2.80
CA THR A 29 3.63 0.32 1.79
C THR A 29 3.63 1.80 1.41
N GLY A 30 3.87 2.72 2.35
CA GLY A 30 4.04 4.14 2.03
C GLY A 30 5.20 4.43 1.07
N VAL A 31 6.34 3.75 1.25
CA VAL A 31 7.48 3.85 0.31
C VAL A 31 7.10 3.32 -1.07
N VAL A 32 6.43 2.16 -1.13
CA VAL A 32 5.93 1.58 -2.38
C VAL A 32 4.97 2.55 -3.07
N MET A 33 4.02 3.15 -2.34
CA MET A 33 3.05 4.09 -2.90
C MET A 33 3.71 5.38 -3.40
N ALA A 34 4.73 5.89 -2.71
CA ALA A 34 5.46 7.08 -3.17
C ALA A 34 6.22 6.80 -4.48
N LEU A 35 6.87 5.65 -4.59
CA LEU A 35 7.55 5.24 -5.82
C LEU A 35 6.54 5.02 -6.95
N TYR A 36 5.43 4.35 -6.66
CA TYR A 36 4.36 4.15 -7.64
C TYR A 36 3.76 5.49 -8.09
N LEU A 37 3.55 6.45 -7.20
CA LEU A 37 3.05 7.77 -7.56
C LEU A 37 3.96 8.45 -8.59
N LEU A 38 5.29 8.37 -8.42
CA LEU A 38 6.23 8.93 -9.39
C LEU A 38 6.15 8.21 -10.73
N LEU A 39 6.08 6.88 -10.73
CA LEU A 39 5.87 6.09 -11.94
C LEU A 39 4.55 6.45 -12.63
N HIS A 40 3.50 6.65 -11.83
CA HIS A 40 2.17 7.01 -12.32
C HIS A 40 2.15 8.41 -12.91
N LEU A 41 2.86 9.36 -12.31
CA LEU A 41 3.03 10.69 -12.92
C LEU A 41 3.75 10.60 -14.27
N ILE A 42 4.74 9.71 -14.41
CA ILE A 42 5.41 9.48 -15.70
C ILE A 42 4.42 8.92 -16.71
N ASP A 43 3.59 7.94 -16.32
CA ASP A 43 2.64 7.31 -17.24
C ASP A 43 1.61 8.31 -17.79
N ILE A 44 0.97 9.10 -16.93
CA ILE A 44 -0.03 10.08 -17.38
C ILE A 44 0.62 11.23 -18.15
N SER A 45 1.91 11.54 -17.90
CA SER A 45 2.63 12.55 -18.67
C SER A 45 2.82 12.14 -20.13
N THR A 46 2.82 10.84 -20.45
CA THR A 46 2.92 10.37 -21.84
C THR A 46 1.70 10.74 -22.69
N LEU A 47 0.55 11.07 -22.08
CA LEU A 47 -0.63 11.56 -22.81
C LEU A 47 -0.33 12.84 -23.61
N VAL A 48 0.62 13.66 -23.14
CA VAL A 48 1.08 14.86 -23.85
C VAL A 48 1.85 14.52 -25.14
N LEU A 49 2.44 13.33 -25.20
CA LEU A 49 3.21 12.83 -26.34
C LEU A 49 2.34 12.14 -27.39
N GLY A 50 1.06 11.92 -27.11
CA GLY A 50 0.11 11.26 -28.00
C GLY A 50 -0.33 9.88 -27.50
N LYS A 51 -1.40 9.37 -28.11
CA LYS A 51 -2.04 8.11 -27.70
C LYS A 51 -1.10 6.91 -27.84
N GLU A 52 -0.27 6.90 -28.89
CA GLU A 52 0.66 5.82 -29.18
C GLU A 52 1.71 5.65 -28.08
N ALA A 53 2.22 6.76 -27.53
CA ALA A 53 3.19 6.74 -26.43
C ALA A 53 2.57 6.21 -25.13
N TYR A 54 1.34 6.63 -24.84
CA TYR A 54 0.57 6.15 -23.69
C TYR A 54 0.26 4.66 -23.80
N ASP A 55 -0.29 4.21 -24.94
CA ASP A 55 -0.65 2.81 -25.17
C ASP A 55 0.59 1.90 -25.13
N ALA A 56 1.75 2.36 -25.63
CA ALA A 56 3.00 1.61 -25.58
C ALA A 56 3.49 1.37 -24.14
N LEU A 57 3.40 2.39 -23.28
CA LEU A 57 3.77 2.27 -21.87
C LEU A 57 2.76 1.41 -21.10
N LEU A 58 1.46 1.64 -21.33
CA LEU A 58 0.38 0.86 -20.69
C LEU A 58 0.47 -0.62 -21.06
N GLY A 59 0.89 -0.93 -22.29
CA GLY A 59 1.11 -2.30 -22.76
C GLY A 59 2.15 -3.08 -21.95
N LEU A 60 3.08 -2.42 -21.26
CA LEU A 60 4.05 -3.07 -20.36
C LEU A 60 3.38 -3.69 -19.13
N PHE A 61 2.24 -3.13 -18.72
CA PHE A 61 1.46 -3.58 -17.57
C PHE A 61 0.27 -4.46 -18.00
N GLY A 62 0.26 -4.96 -19.24
CA GLY A 62 -0.78 -5.85 -19.73
C GLY A 62 -0.66 -7.31 -19.26
N GLY A 63 -1.74 -8.06 -19.42
CA GLY A 63 -1.78 -9.52 -19.23
C GLY A 63 -1.58 -9.98 -17.78
N ARG A 64 -0.94 -11.15 -17.61
CA ARG A 64 -0.80 -11.79 -16.28
C ARG A 64 0.11 -11.02 -15.33
N LEU A 65 1.14 -10.33 -15.85
CA LEU A 65 2.02 -9.51 -15.04
C LEU A 65 1.29 -8.28 -14.50
N GLY A 66 0.45 -7.64 -15.33
CA GLY A 66 -0.46 -6.58 -14.93
C GLY A 66 -1.36 -6.97 -13.76
N LEU A 67 -2.04 -8.11 -13.88
CA LEU A 67 -2.93 -8.61 -12.83
C LEU A 67 -2.21 -8.74 -11.47
N VAL A 68 -0.99 -9.29 -11.46
CA VAL A 68 -0.20 -9.44 -10.23
C VAL A 68 0.25 -8.07 -9.71
N ALA A 69 0.76 -7.20 -10.57
CA ALA A 69 1.19 -5.85 -10.21
C ALA A 69 0.03 -5.04 -9.61
N ASP A 70 -1.12 -5.00 -10.28
CA ASP A 70 -2.33 -4.29 -9.84
C ASP A 70 -2.84 -4.83 -8.51
N SER A 71 -2.84 -6.16 -8.33
CA SER A 71 -3.26 -6.80 -7.08
C SER A 71 -2.33 -6.46 -5.91
N LEU A 72 -1.02 -6.46 -6.13
CA LEU A 72 -0.02 -6.09 -5.12
C LEU A 72 -0.10 -4.61 -4.78
N LEU A 73 -0.25 -3.76 -5.79
CA LEU A 73 -0.38 -2.32 -5.62
C LEU A 73 -1.66 -1.96 -4.87
N TRP A 74 -2.79 -2.57 -5.25
CA TRP A 74 -4.05 -2.45 -4.52
C TRP A 74 -3.88 -2.83 -3.06
N SER A 75 -3.20 -3.94 -2.79
CA SER A 75 -2.92 -4.40 -1.44
C SER A 75 -2.06 -3.39 -0.66
N ALA A 76 -1.02 -2.84 -1.28
CA ALA A 76 -0.18 -1.81 -0.67
C ALA A 76 -0.96 -0.54 -0.35
N LEU A 77 -1.80 -0.07 -1.28
CA LEU A 77 -2.66 1.10 -1.11
C LEU A 77 -3.63 0.91 0.06
N VAL A 78 -4.35 -0.22 0.10
CA VAL A 78 -5.32 -0.50 1.16
C VAL A 78 -4.63 -0.60 2.51
N LEU A 79 -3.53 -1.35 2.62
CA LEU A 79 -2.78 -1.48 3.88
C LEU A 79 -2.23 -0.13 4.34
N HIS A 80 -1.70 0.69 3.43
CA HIS A 80 -1.21 2.03 3.77
C HIS A 80 -2.36 2.91 4.27
N GLY A 81 -3.48 2.92 3.55
CA GLY A 81 -4.65 3.74 3.86
C GLY A 81 -5.29 3.36 5.19
N THR A 82 -5.69 2.10 5.39
CA THR A 82 -6.43 1.69 6.59
C THR A 82 -5.59 1.79 7.86
N LEU A 83 -4.32 1.34 7.81
CA LEU A 83 -3.41 1.47 8.94
C LEU A 83 -3.00 2.93 9.17
N GLY A 84 -2.94 3.74 8.11
CA GLY A 84 -2.71 5.19 8.18
C GLY A 84 -3.84 5.92 8.88
N VAL A 85 -5.09 5.63 8.51
CA VAL A 85 -6.30 6.18 9.16
C VAL A 85 -6.35 5.81 10.64
N TYR A 86 -6.10 4.53 10.97
CA TYR A 86 -5.94 4.10 12.37
C TYR A 86 -4.90 4.95 13.11
N SER A 87 -3.71 5.09 12.53
CA SER A 87 -2.61 5.84 13.14
C SER A 87 -2.99 7.30 13.34
N ALA A 88 -3.62 7.93 12.34
CA ALA A 88 -4.03 9.33 12.41
C ALA A 88 -5.05 9.56 13.52
N ILE A 89 -6.06 8.70 13.67
CA ILE A 89 -7.06 8.80 14.75
C ILE A 89 -6.38 8.76 16.12
N VAL A 90 -5.51 7.76 16.34
CA VAL A 90 -4.82 7.56 17.62
C VAL A 90 -3.81 8.67 17.90
N GLU A 91 -3.02 9.08 16.91
CA GLU A 91 -1.99 10.13 17.04
C GLU A 91 -2.59 11.52 17.25
N LEU A 92 -3.81 11.78 16.76
CA LEU A 92 -4.58 12.99 17.07
C LEU A 92 -5.17 12.99 18.50
N GLY A 93 -4.97 11.91 19.26
CA GLY A 93 -5.45 11.77 20.64
C GLY A 93 -6.88 11.22 20.75
N TYR A 94 -7.51 10.84 19.64
CA TYR A 94 -8.84 10.23 19.66
C TYR A 94 -8.76 8.74 19.99
N MET A 95 -9.72 8.26 20.79
CA MET A 95 -9.94 6.82 21.06
C MET A 95 -8.69 6.04 21.54
N LEU A 96 -7.77 6.69 22.25
CA LEU A 96 -6.52 6.10 22.76
C LEU A 96 -6.73 4.83 23.60
N GLU A 97 -7.80 4.82 24.40
CA GLU A 97 -8.21 3.69 25.24
C GLU A 97 -8.62 2.47 24.39
N HIS A 98 -9.09 2.72 23.17
CA HIS A 98 -9.59 1.71 22.23
C HIS A 98 -8.58 1.40 21.10
N ARG A 99 -7.34 1.89 21.18
CA ARG A 99 -6.33 1.75 20.10
C ARG A 99 -6.16 0.31 19.60
N ARG A 100 -6.19 -0.69 20.51
CA ARG A 100 -6.03 -2.10 20.14
C ARG A 100 -7.23 -2.59 19.32
N LEU A 101 -8.44 -2.18 19.70
CA LEU A 101 -9.66 -2.50 18.95
C LEU A 101 -9.62 -1.82 17.58
N LEU A 102 -9.30 -0.53 17.52
CA LEU A 102 -9.19 0.21 16.25
C LEU A 102 -8.16 -0.42 15.30
N LEU A 103 -7.01 -0.87 15.82
CA LEU A 103 -6.00 -1.54 15.02
C LEU A 103 -6.52 -2.87 14.45
N ILE A 104 -7.25 -3.66 15.24
CA ILE A 104 -7.87 -4.91 14.77
C ILE A 104 -8.90 -4.62 13.69
N LEU A 105 -9.75 -3.61 13.89
CA LEU A 105 -10.74 -3.19 12.89
C LEU A 105 -10.09 -2.71 11.60
N ALA A 106 -8.98 -1.96 11.69
CA ALA A 106 -8.23 -1.51 10.52
C ALA A 106 -7.66 -2.68 9.71
N TRP A 107 -7.13 -3.70 10.37
CA TRP A 107 -6.66 -4.93 9.70
C TRP A 107 -7.81 -5.76 9.12
N ALA A 108 -8.91 -5.92 9.85
CA ALA A 108 -10.08 -6.65 9.36
C ALA A 108 -10.64 -5.97 8.10
N LEU A 109 -10.78 -4.64 8.13
CA LEU A 109 -11.18 -3.85 6.98
C LEU A 109 -10.20 -3.99 5.82
N ALA A 110 -8.89 -3.94 6.09
CA ALA A 110 -7.86 -4.13 5.07
C ALA A 110 -8.01 -5.48 4.36
N VAL A 111 -8.15 -6.57 5.11
CA VAL A 111 -8.30 -7.92 4.55
C VAL A 111 -9.54 -8.01 3.66
N VAL A 112 -10.68 -7.47 4.10
CA VAL A 112 -11.92 -7.47 3.31
C VAL A 112 -11.75 -6.68 2.02
N LEU A 113 -11.24 -5.44 2.09
CA LEU A 113 -11.04 -4.59 0.92
C LEU A 113 -10.02 -5.16 -0.07
N ILE A 114 -8.97 -5.81 0.43
CA ILE A 114 -7.99 -6.51 -0.42
C ILE A 114 -8.65 -7.67 -1.12
N ALA A 115 -9.36 -8.54 -0.40
CA ALA A 115 -10.01 -9.71 -0.99
C ALA A 115 -11.02 -9.30 -2.08
N VAL A 116 -11.86 -8.30 -1.79
CA VAL A 116 -12.84 -7.78 -2.75
C VAL A 116 -12.15 -7.14 -3.95
N GLY A 117 -11.15 -6.28 -3.75
CA GLY A 117 -10.48 -5.60 -4.86
C GLY A 117 -9.67 -6.55 -5.73
N VAL A 118 -8.95 -7.51 -5.14
CA VAL A 118 -8.24 -8.56 -5.90
C VAL A 118 -9.23 -9.42 -6.68
N TRP A 119 -10.37 -9.77 -6.08
CA TRP A 119 -11.44 -10.47 -6.80
C TRP A 119 -11.93 -9.67 -8.01
N VAL A 120 -12.21 -8.37 -7.83
CA VAL A 120 -12.64 -7.49 -8.93
C VAL A 120 -11.57 -7.39 -10.02
N ILE A 121 -10.30 -7.19 -9.66
CA ILE A 121 -9.18 -7.13 -10.61
C ILE A 121 -9.07 -8.45 -11.39
N ALA A 122 -9.17 -9.58 -10.70
CA ALA A 122 -9.10 -10.90 -11.33
C ALA A 122 -10.27 -11.14 -12.29
N CYS A 123 -11.49 -10.74 -11.91
CA CYS A 123 -12.67 -10.86 -12.78
C CYS A 123 -12.67 -9.88 -13.96
N ALA A 124 -12.07 -8.70 -13.81
CA ALA A 124 -12.00 -7.70 -14.87
C ALA A 124 -10.99 -8.06 -15.98
N LEU A 125 -10.01 -8.91 -15.66
CA LEU A 125 -8.93 -9.33 -16.56
C LEU A 125 -9.07 -10.80 -17.03
N ALA A 126 -10.13 -11.49 -16.62
CA ALA A 126 -10.48 -12.85 -17.03
C ALA A 126 -11.44 -12.84 -18.24
#